data_AF-A0A6P0IE39-F1
#
_entry.id   AF-A0A6P0IE39-F1
#
_cell.length_a   1.000
_cell.length_b   1.000
_cell.length_c   1.000
_cell.angle_alpha   90.00
_cell.angle_beta   90.00
_cell.angle_gamma   90.00
#
_symmetry.space_group_name_H-M   'P 1'
#
loop_
_entity.id
_entity.type
_entity.pdbx_description
1 polymer ?
#
loop_
_entity_poly.entity_id
_entity_poly.type
_entity_poly.pdbx_seq_one_letter_code
_entity_poly.pdbx_strand_id
1 'polypeptide(L)'
;MTVNFGRFFRVCNPSKTLNLGKAEDQQYYIDFSKVRGSNIIRELRRTITFSEDEPTCQLFTGHMGCGKSTELSRLKRKLEEQGFHVVYFESSNDLDLADVEISDILLTIARQVIQSLEEAKIRLQPTRFQGLVQGAAKLLNSEVTGLKFKVPEFQAGGVGVNIPDEIGISSEEGEYSLAFGIGEITTKAKNSKDIRSLLRQHLEPRVNNILEAINTELIEPAQQQLQQQGKAGLVVIVDNLDRIHNKPKSGQRNQPEYLFVDQGEYLNQLKCHVVYTIPLILAFSNDQENLRNRFGSEYLLLPMVQVKEPDGSPSDAGIALLRQMILARAFPDVELEQRLSLITKVFDSPQTLDRLCLVSGGHVRNLLVLLRNCLSKDELPLSRNLVERVISQRRNELSRAITPDEWKLLRHVAEHKTVRGEEEYQILLKSLFVFEYCNGQGCWYDINPVLADAKELNGN
;
A
#
# COMPACT_ATOMS: atom_id res chain seq x y z
N MET A 1 -17.94 -32.42 2.14
CA MET A 1 -17.90 -31.03 2.64
C MET A 1 -18.67 -30.12 1.68
N THR A 2 -19.42 -29.16 2.21
CA THR A 2 -20.27 -28.24 1.45
C THR A 2 -19.73 -26.83 1.58
N VAL A 3 -19.66 -26.08 0.48
CA VAL A 3 -19.18 -24.68 0.49
C VAL A 3 -20.24 -23.78 1.11
N ASN A 4 -19.86 -22.95 2.09
CA ASN A 4 -20.72 -21.83 2.50
C ASN A 4 -20.60 -20.71 1.46
N PHE A 5 -21.53 -20.70 0.50
CA PHE A 5 -21.49 -19.78 -0.64
C PHE A 5 -21.47 -18.31 -0.22
N GLY A 6 -22.29 -17.91 0.76
CA GLY A 6 -22.34 -16.54 1.25
C GLY A 6 -21.01 -16.07 1.87
N ARG A 7 -20.36 -16.92 2.68
CA ARG A 7 -19.01 -16.64 3.19
C ARG A 7 -18.02 -16.55 2.04
N PHE A 8 -17.99 -17.54 1.15
CA PHE A 8 -17.07 -17.60 0.02
C PHE A 8 -17.16 -16.36 -0.87
N PHE A 9 -18.37 -15.96 -1.25
CA PHE A 9 -18.61 -14.73 -2.02
C PHE A 9 -18.09 -13.46 -1.33
N ARG A 10 -18.32 -13.32 0.00
CA ARG A 10 -17.86 -12.16 0.77
C ARG A 10 -16.33 -12.10 0.87
N VAL A 11 -15.67 -13.22 1.14
CA VAL A 11 -14.19 -13.26 1.30
C VAL A 11 -13.43 -13.20 -0.03
N CYS A 12 -14.14 -13.36 -1.15
CA CYS A 12 -13.64 -13.11 -2.50
C CYS A 12 -13.78 -11.63 -2.93
N ASN A 13 -14.12 -10.70 -2.03
CA ASN A 13 -14.18 -9.27 -2.36
C ASN A 13 -12.79 -8.71 -2.72
N PRO A 14 -12.54 -8.30 -3.99
CA PRO A 14 -11.23 -7.83 -4.44
C PRO A 14 -10.79 -6.49 -3.84
N SER A 15 -11.71 -5.74 -3.23
CA SER A 15 -11.43 -4.46 -2.56
C SER A 15 -11.05 -4.63 -1.09
N LYS A 16 -11.18 -5.84 -0.51
CA LYS A 16 -10.82 -6.11 0.88
C LYS A 16 -9.40 -6.68 0.95
N THR A 17 -8.49 -5.93 1.57
CA THR A 17 -7.15 -6.42 1.93
C THR A 17 -7.25 -7.40 3.12
N LEU A 18 -6.40 -8.44 3.13
CA LEU A 18 -6.27 -9.32 4.29
C LEU A 18 -5.43 -8.63 5.37
N ASN A 19 -5.96 -8.54 6.59
CA ASN A 19 -5.21 -8.04 7.74
C ASN A 19 -4.70 -9.21 8.58
N LEU A 20 -3.40 -9.50 8.48
CA LEU A 20 -2.80 -10.65 9.15
C LEU A 20 -2.67 -10.49 10.67
N GLY A 21 -2.97 -9.32 11.23
CA GLY A 21 -3.21 -9.15 12.66
C GLY A 21 -4.53 -9.79 13.13
N LYS A 22 -5.46 -10.10 12.22
CA LYS A 22 -6.75 -10.75 12.53
C LYS A 22 -6.67 -12.24 12.22
N ALA A 23 -6.92 -13.09 13.23
CA ALA A 23 -6.91 -14.55 13.07
C ALA A 23 -7.82 -15.04 11.91
N GLU A 24 -8.98 -14.40 11.72
CA GLU A 24 -9.90 -14.73 10.63
C GLU A 24 -9.27 -14.51 9.25
N ASP A 25 -8.48 -13.46 9.03
CA ASP A 25 -7.90 -13.21 7.71
C ASP A 25 -6.67 -14.10 7.44
N GLN A 26 -6.00 -14.59 8.49
CA GLN A 26 -4.82 -15.46 8.38
C GLN A 26 -5.12 -16.78 7.67
N GLN A 27 -6.31 -17.36 7.85
CA GLN A 27 -6.70 -18.61 7.21
C GLN A 27 -6.81 -18.52 5.67
N TYR A 28 -6.93 -17.30 5.13
CA TYR A 28 -7.05 -17.05 3.68
C TYR A 28 -5.71 -16.68 3.01
N TYR A 29 -4.65 -16.52 3.80
CA TYR A 29 -3.33 -16.12 3.32
C TYR A 29 -2.57 -17.31 2.74
N ILE A 30 -1.93 -17.09 1.59
CA ILE A 30 -1.00 -18.02 0.96
C ILE A 30 0.31 -17.28 0.70
N ASP A 31 1.43 -17.87 1.12
CA ASP A 31 2.76 -17.29 0.92
C ASP A 31 3.24 -17.57 -0.51
N PHE A 32 3.31 -16.53 -1.34
CA PHE A 32 3.78 -16.61 -2.72
C PHE A 32 5.28 -16.36 -2.91
N SER A 33 6.05 -16.12 -1.83
CA SER A 33 7.47 -15.76 -1.95
C SER A 33 8.30 -16.76 -2.77
N LYS A 34 8.01 -18.06 -2.64
CA LYS A 34 8.71 -19.12 -3.39
C LYS A 34 8.52 -19.06 -4.91
N VAL A 35 7.44 -18.44 -5.38
CA VAL A 35 7.07 -18.34 -6.81
C VAL A 35 7.11 -16.90 -7.33
N ARG A 36 7.78 -16.02 -6.58
CA ARG A 36 8.03 -14.62 -6.89
C ARG A 36 9.52 -14.29 -7.00
N GLY A 37 10.39 -15.30 -6.88
CA GLY A 37 11.84 -15.14 -6.96
C GLY A 37 12.52 -14.63 -5.68
N SER A 38 11.82 -13.90 -4.81
CA SER A 38 12.40 -13.34 -3.57
C SER A 38 11.43 -13.32 -2.39
N ASN A 39 11.98 -13.17 -1.18
CA ASN A 39 11.20 -13.00 0.05
C ASN A 39 11.37 -11.57 0.58
N ILE A 40 10.73 -10.64 -0.13
CA ILE A 40 10.83 -9.19 0.14
C ILE A 40 10.48 -8.84 1.59
N ILE A 41 9.45 -9.49 2.17
CA ILE A 41 9.09 -9.24 3.57
C ILE A 41 10.18 -9.71 4.54
N ARG A 42 10.91 -10.77 4.21
CA ARG A 42 12.08 -11.18 4.99
C ARG A 42 13.20 -10.15 4.85
N GLU A 43 13.43 -9.60 3.68
CA GLU A 43 14.45 -8.57 3.43
C GLU A 43 14.13 -7.28 4.20
N LEU A 44 12.94 -6.70 4.02
CA LEU A 44 12.47 -5.52 4.75
C LEU A 44 12.65 -5.66 6.27
N ARG A 45 12.21 -6.81 6.80
CA ARG A 45 12.29 -7.12 8.23
C ARG A 45 13.73 -7.27 8.70
N ARG A 46 14.61 -7.90 7.92
CA ARG A 46 16.02 -8.11 8.28
C ARG A 46 16.76 -6.78 8.34
N THR A 47 16.56 -5.90 7.37
CA THR A 47 17.13 -4.54 7.38
C THR A 47 16.76 -3.82 8.67
N ILE A 48 15.47 -3.78 9.02
CA ILE A 48 14.99 -3.15 10.28
C ILE A 48 15.61 -3.82 11.51
N THR A 49 15.60 -5.15 11.57
CA THR A 49 16.08 -5.88 12.76
C THR A 49 17.58 -5.71 12.97
N PHE A 50 18.38 -5.66 11.90
CA PHE A 50 19.85 -5.61 12.00
C PHE A 50 20.42 -4.21 12.06
N SER A 51 19.62 -3.19 11.76
CA SER A 51 20.03 -1.79 11.93
C SER A 51 19.92 -1.31 13.39
N GLU A 52 19.36 -2.13 14.30
CA GLU A 52 19.21 -1.79 15.72
C GLU A 52 18.59 -0.39 15.90
N ASP A 53 19.31 0.55 16.52
CA ASP A 53 18.84 1.92 16.75
C ASP A 53 19.10 2.85 15.55
N GLU A 54 19.81 2.41 14.51
CA GLU A 54 20.03 3.21 13.29
C GLU A 54 18.75 3.27 12.43
N PRO A 55 18.20 4.47 12.17
CA PRO A 55 17.02 4.62 11.32
C PRO A 55 17.24 4.08 9.91
N THR A 56 16.26 3.35 9.39
CA THR A 56 16.29 2.85 8.01
C THR A 56 15.14 3.43 7.21
N CYS A 57 15.36 3.87 5.98
CA CYS A 57 14.29 4.22 5.06
C CYS A 57 14.28 3.24 3.88
N GLN A 58 13.20 2.48 3.74
CA GLN A 58 13.07 1.44 2.71
C GLN A 58 11.90 1.73 1.79
N LEU A 59 12.09 1.48 0.50
CA LEU A 59 11.07 1.68 -0.53
C LEU A 59 10.50 0.34 -0.98
N PHE A 60 9.17 0.27 -1.11
CA PHE A 60 8.45 -0.93 -1.52
C PHE A 60 7.50 -0.62 -2.68
N THR A 61 7.57 -1.39 -3.76
CA THR A 61 6.76 -1.14 -4.95
C THR A 61 6.23 -2.42 -5.59
N GLY A 62 5.47 -2.28 -6.67
CA GLY A 62 4.78 -3.35 -7.39
C GLY A 62 3.42 -2.88 -7.89
N HIS A 63 2.76 -3.68 -8.74
CA HIS A 63 1.48 -3.28 -9.31
C HIS A 63 0.39 -3.06 -8.25
N MET A 64 -0.56 -2.17 -8.56
CA MET A 64 -1.73 -1.96 -7.72
C MET A 64 -2.63 -3.19 -7.71
N GLY A 65 -2.69 -3.89 -6.56
CA GLY A 65 -3.53 -5.08 -6.39
C GLY A 65 -2.80 -6.42 -6.46
N CYS A 66 -1.46 -6.41 -6.52
CA CYS A 66 -0.65 -7.62 -6.44
C CYS A 66 -0.48 -8.19 -5.02
N GLY A 67 -0.92 -7.46 -3.98
CA GLY A 67 -0.90 -7.91 -2.58
C GLY A 67 0.03 -7.15 -1.65
N LYS A 68 0.57 -5.99 -2.05
CA LYS A 68 1.46 -5.16 -1.23
C LYS A 68 0.95 -4.92 0.20
N SER A 69 -0.27 -4.39 0.35
CA SER A 69 -0.88 -4.13 1.66
C SER A 69 -1.01 -5.38 2.54
N THR A 70 -1.30 -6.55 1.94
CA THR A 70 -1.32 -7.83 2.67
C THR A 70 0.08 -8.22 3.16
N GLU A 71 1.09 -8.06 2.32
CA GLU A 71 2.50 -8.33 2.67
C GLU A 71 3.04 -7.31 3.69
N LEU A 72 2.62 -6.05 3.65
CA LEU A 72 2.93 -5.05 4.68
C LEU A 72 2.22 -5.35 6.01
N SER A 73 0.97 -5.83 5.98
CA SER A 73 0.30 -6.33 7.17
C SER A 73 1.05 -7.54 7.79
N ARG A 74 1.62 -8.39 6.93
CA ARG A 74 2.51 -9.49 7.37
C ARG A 74 3.80 -8.97 8.01
N LEU A 75 4.42 -7.95 7.41
CA LEU A 75 5.61 -7.30 7.95
C LEU A 75 5.33 -6.70 9.33
N LYS A 76 4.24 -5.94 9.45
CA LYS A 76 3.78 -5.35 10.71
C LYS A 76 3.73 -6.39 11.82
N ARG A 77 3.01 -7.49 11.59
CA ARG A 77 2.85 -8.56 12.59
C ARG A 77 4.19 -9.18 12.99
N LYS A 78 5.07 -9.47 12.02
CA LYS A 78 6.40 -10.05 12.30
C LYS A 78 7.30 -9.10 13.09
N LEU A 79 7.21 -7.80 12.85
CA LEU A 79 7.98 -6.81 13.60
C LEU A 79 7.41 -6.62 15.01
N GLU A 80 6.09 -6.61 15.17
CA GLU A 80 5.43 -6.61 16.49
C GLU A 80 5.81 -7.86 17.31
N GLU A 81 5.86 -9.04 16.69
CA GLU A 81 6.35 -10.30 17.29
C GLU A 81 7.82 -10.20 17.72
N GLN A 82 8.63 -9.34 17.08
CA GLN A 82 10.01 -9.06 17.45
C GLN A 82 10.15 -7.91 18.47
N GLY A 83 9.04 -7.40 18.99
CA GLY A 83 9.04 -6.36 20.04
C GLY A 83 9.12 -4.93 19.52
N PHE A 84 9.02 -4.68 18.21
CA PHE A 84 8.90 -3.32 17.69
C PHE A 84 7.52 -2.72 17.98
N HIS A 85 7.46 -1.40 18.12
CA HIS A 85 6.22 -0.64 18.05
C HIS A 85 5.97 -0.21 16.62
N VAL A 86 4.95 -0.77 15.97
CA VAL A 86 4.73 -0.59 14.54
C VAL A 86 3.49 0.25 14.28
N VAL A 87 3.70 1.44 13.72
CA VAL A 87 2.66 2.34 13.23
C VAL A 87 2.41 2.02 11.75
N TYR A 88 1.27 1.43 11.44
CA TYR A 88 0.84 1.16 10.07
C TYR A 88 -0.38 2.00 9.73
N PHE A 89 -0.35 2.68 8.58
CA PHE A 89 -1.51 3.37 8.06
C PHE A 89 -1.53 3.42 6.54
N GLU A 90 -2.73 3.60 5.99
CA GLU A 90 -2.95 3.75 4.55
C GLU A 90 -3.11 5.23 4.22
N SER A 91 -2.14 5.82 3.51
CA SER A 91 -2.11 7.25 3.19
C SER A 91 -3.35 7.75 2.45
N SER A 92 -4.02 6.90 1.65
CA SER A 92 -5.26 7.25 0.95
C SER A 92 -6.42 7.63 1.89
N ASN A 93 -6.35 7.26 3.17
CA ASN A 93 -7.38 7.63 4.15
C ASN A 93 -7.22 9.07 4.63
N ASP A 94 -6.01 9.60 4.67
CA ASP A 94 -5.70 10.93 5.23
C ASP A 94 -5.28 11.96 4.17
N LEU A 95 -4.77 11.51 3.01
CA LEU A 95 -4.20 12.39 1.97
C LEU A 95 -5.06 12.45 0.71
N ASP A 96 -5.05 13.61 0.05
CA ASP A 96 -5.51 13.73 -1.35
C ASP A 96 -4.34 13.36 -2.28
N LEU A 97 -4.27 12.08 -2.66
CA LEU A 97 -3.19 11.55 -3.51
C LEU A 97 -3.19 12.13 -4.94
N ALA A 98 -4.24 12.87 -5.31
CA ALA A 98 -4.22 13.65 -6.54
C ALA A 98 -3.32 14.88 -6.42
N ASP A 99 -3.15 15.45 -5.22
CA ASP A 99 -2.51 16.74 -4.99
C ASP A 99 -1.90 16.81 -3.58
N VAL A 100 -0.84 16.03 -3.35
CA VAL A 100 -0.21 15.83 -2.04
C VAL A 100 1.18 16.44 -1.99
N GLU A 101 1.52 17.15 -0.91
CA GLU A 101 2.86 17.69 -0.64
C GLU A 101 3.64 16.90 0.41
N ILE A 102 4.94 17.17 0.50
CA ILE A 102 5.82 16.56 1.52
C ILE A 102 5.37 16.92 2.93
N SER A 103 4.96 18.17 3.17
CA SER A 103 4.40 18.61 4.44
C SER A 103 3.17 17.79 4.83
N ASP A 104 2.29 17.46 3.88
CA ASP A 104 1.11 16.64 4.15
C ASP A 104 1.49 15.22 4.59
N ILE A 105 2.48 14.62 3.92
CA ILE A 105 3.00 13.28 4.27
C ILE A 105 3.61 13.31 5.68
N LEU A 106 4.48 14.27 5.97
CA LEU A 106 5.14 14.42 7.28
C LEU A 106 4.14 14.66 8.41
N LEU A 107 3.17 15.55 8.21
CA LEU A 107 2.11 15.81 9.20
C LEU A 107 1.24 14.57 9.43
N THR A 108 0.93 13.81 8.38
CA THR A 108 0.15 12.58 8.50
C THR A 108 0.92 11.51 9.28
N ILE A 109 2.22 11.33 9.00
CA ILE A 109 3.08 10.44 9.78
C ILE A 109 3.08 10.86 11.26
N ALA A 110 3.31 12.15 11.53
CA ALA A 110 3.34 12.67 12.90
C ALA A 110 2.02 12.41 13.64
N ARG A 111 0.87 12.66 12.99
CA ARG A 111 -0.46 12.35 13.53
C ARG A 111 -0.60 10.88 13.89
N GLN A 112 -0.26 9.98 12.97
CA GLN A 112 -0.41 8.54 13.15
C GLN A 112 0.52 8.00 14.25
N VAL A 113 1.74 8.54 14.34
CA VAL A 113 2.68 8.21 15.42
C VAL A 113 2.14 8.70 16.77
N ILE A 114 1.70 9.97 16.88
CA ILE A 114 1.14 10.51 18.13
C ILE A 114 -0.05 9.67 18.59
N GLN A 115 -1.00 9.38 17.70
CA GLN A 115 -2.17 8.58 18.03
C GLN A 115 -1.79 7.19 18.53
N SER A 116 -0.85 6.52 17.84
CA SER A 116 -0.40 5.18 18.24
C SER A 116 0.36 5.17 19.57
N LEU A 117 1.09 6.23 19.89
CA LEU A 117 1.79 6.38 21.18
C LEU A 117 0.80 6.67 22.31
N GLU A 118 -0.22 7.50 22.08
CA GLU A 118 -1.30 7.75 23.05
C GLU A 118 -2.03 6.45 23.41
N GLU A 119 -2.32 5.59 22.42
CA GLU A 119 -2.88 4.25 22.64
C GLU A 119 -1.95 3.34 23.46
N ALA A 120 -0.63 3.50 23.30
CA ALA A 120 0.39 2.83 24.10
C ALA A 120 0.67 3.52 25.46
N LYS A 121 -0.15 4.51 25.85
CA LYS A 121 -0.02 5.30 27.08
C LYS A 121 1.30 6.08 27.18
N ILE A 122 1.94 6.36 26.05
CA ILE A 122 3.11 7.24 25.92
C ILE A 122 2.60 8.63 25.62
N ARG A 123 2.75 9.55 26.58
CA ARG A 123 2.34 10.95 26.42
C ARG A 123 3.58 11.82 26.22
N LEU A 124 3.60 12.53 25.10
CA LEU A 124 4.67 13.43 24.72
C LEU A 124 4.19 14.88 24.79
N GLN A 125 5.12 15.82 24.95
CA GLN A 125 4.84 17.26 25.03
C GLN A 125 5.57 18.02 23.90
N PRO A 126 5.18 17.84 22.63
CA PRO A 126 5.90 18.44 21.51
C PRO A 126 5.50 19.91 21.29
N THR A 127 6.09 20.80 22.10
CA THR A 127 5.69 22.22 22.15
C THR A 127 5.93 23.01 20.87
N ARG A 128 7.08 22.85 20.19
CA ARG A 128 7.35 23.54 18.91
C ARG A 128 6.40 23.02 17.83
N PHE A 129 6.19 21.70 17.78
CA PHE A 129 5.30 21.10 16.80
C PHE A 129 3.84 21.54 17.00
N GLN A 130 3.38 21.59 18.26
CA GLN A 130 2.08 22.18 18.61
C GLN A 130 1.94 23.62 18.10
N GLY A 131 2.97 24.46 18.29
CA GLY A 131 2.99 25.83 17.79
C GLY A 131 2.86 25.94 16.26
N LEU A 132 3.52 25.06 15.50
CA LEU A 132 3.40 24.99 14.04
C LEU A 132 1.98 24.63 13.59
N VAL A 133 1.38 23.61 14.22
CA VAL A 133 0.01 23.16 13.94
C VAL A 133 -1.02 24.24 14.30
N GLN A 134 -0.84 24.91 15.45
CA GLN A 134 -1.68 26.04 15.84
C GLN A 134 -1.54 27.22 14.89
N GLY A 135 -0.34 27.53 14.41
CA GLY A 135 -0.09 28.58 13.42
C GLY A 135 -0.87 28.34 12.13
N ALA A 136 -0.81 27.10 11.61
CA ALA A 136 -1.58 26.68 10.44
C ALA A 136 -3.10 26.78 10.70
N ALA A 137 -3.60 26.29 11.84
CA ALA A 137 -5.01 26.38 12.18
C ALA A 137 -5.52 27.83 12.31
N LYS A 138 -4.72 28.73 12.90
CA LYS A 138 -5.05 30.16 13.01
C LYS A 138 -5.15 30.83 11.65
N LEU A 139 -4.21 30.56 10.75
CA LEU A 139 -4.22 31.05 9.38
C LEU A 139 -5.48 30.60 8.63
N LEU A 140 -5.85 29.31 8.75
CA LEU A 140 -7.07 28.80 8.13
C LEU A 140 -8.35 29.47 8.68
N ASN A 141 -8.38 29.75 9.98
CA ASN A 141 -9.50 30.48 10.61
C ASN A 141 -9.60 31.94 10.17
N SER A 142 -8.47 32.61 9.92
CA SER A 142 -8.47 34.02 9.52
C SER A 142 -8.84 34.21 8.06
N GLU A 143 -8.42 33.29 7.18
CA GLU A 143 -8.56 33.48 5.74
C GLU A 143 -9.75 32.76 5.11
N VAL A 144 -10.37 31.80 5.81
CA VAL A 144 -11.51 31.06 5.25
C VAL A 144 -12.81 31.35 6.00
N THR A 145 -13.65 32.18 5.40
CA THR A 145 -14.94 32.61 5.96
C THR A 145 -15.88 31.43 6.19
N GLY A 146 -16.41 31.28 7.41
CA GLY A 146 -17.35 30.21 7.76
C GLY A 146 -16.70 28.90 8.23
N LEU A 147 -15.37 28.81 8.24
CA LEU A 147 -14.63 27.71 8.86
C LEU A 147 -14.23 28.07 10.29
N LYS A 148 -14.65 27.24 11.25
CA LYS A 148 -14.12 27.24 12.62
C LYS A 148 -13.28 25.99 12.81
N PHE A 149 -11.97 26.12 12.68
CA PHE A 149 -11.04 25.22 13.33
C PHE A 149 -11.10 25.50 14.82
N LYS A 150 -11.40 24.47 15.60
CA LYS A 150 -11.12 24.49 17.03
C LYS A 150 -9.61 24.52 17.15
N VAL A 151 -9.04 25.70 17.39
CA VAL A 151 -7.63 25.82 17.73
C VAL A 151 -7.49 25.09 19.05
N PRO A 152 -6.75 23.97 19.13
CA PRO A 152 -6.54 23.33 20.42
C PRO A 152 -5.79 24.33 21.29
N GLU A 153 -6.42 24.83 22.34
CA GLU A 153 -5.70 25.41 23.47
C GLU A 153 -5.00 24.23 24.14
N PHE A 154 -3.81 23.89 23.66
CA PHE A 154 -2.95 22.93 24.34
C PHE A 154 -2.58 23.58 25.66
N GLN A 155 -3.15 23.10 26.78
CA GLN A 155 -2.67 23.50 28.09
C GLN A 155 -1.21 23.05 28.17
N ALA A 156 -0.30 24.03 28.23
CA ALA A 156 1.07 23.78 28.62
C ALA A 156 1.02 23.27 30.08
N GLY A 157 0.99 21.95 30.25
CA GLY A 157 1.07 21.31 31.56
C GLY A 157 2.43 21.59 32.17
N GLY A 158 2.55 22.71 32.88
CA GLY A 158 3.82 23.18 33.42
C GLY A 158 3.76 24.33 34.44
N VAL A 159 2.59 24.72 34.91
CA VAL A 159 2.46 25.50 36.16
C VAL A 159 1.44 24.78 37.02
N GLY A 160 1.92 24.17 38.10
CA GLY A 160 1.09 23.43 39.05
C GLY A 160 -0.02 24.32 39.59
N VAL A 161 -1.24 24.06 39.14
CA VAL A 161 -2.45 24.44 39.85
C VAL A 161 -2.92 23.16 40.53
N ASN A 162 -2.65 23.06 41.83
CA ASN A 162 -3.27 22.06 42.70
C ASN A 162 -4.78 22.28 42.63
N ILE A 163 -5.50 21.42 41.91
CA ILE A 163 -6.94 21.26 42.09
C ILE A 163 -7.10 20.11 43.10
N PRO A 164 -7.80 20.32 44.24
CA PRO A 164 -7.92 19.30 45.28
C PRO A 164 -8.65 18.04 44.79
N ASP A 165 -8.20 16.88 45.27
CA ASP A 165 -8.65 15.50 44.98
C ASP A 165 -10.08 15.15 45.46
N GLU A 166 -11.01 16.10 45.49
CA GLU A 166 -12.41 15.83 45.83
C GLU A 166 -13.33 16.56 44.87
N ILE A 167 -13.69 15.89 43.78
CA ILE A 167 -15.05 15.78 43.21
C ILE A 167 -14.91 14.75 42.08
N GLY A 168 -15.61 13.62 42.19
CA GLY A 168 -15.73 12.65 41.12
C GLY A 168 -16.38 13.29 39.90
N ILE A 169 -15.58 13.59 38.87
CA ILE A 169 -16.06 13.97 37.55
C ILE A 169 -15.59 12.88 36.58
N SER A 170 -16.58 12.21 36.00
CA SER A 170 -16.45 11.36 34.84
C SER A 170 -15.54 12.00 33.78
N SER A 171 -14.48 11.30 33.44
CA SER A 171 -13.75 11.50 32.19
C SER A 171 -14.73 11.48 31.02
N GLU A 172 -14.92 12.61 30.33
CA GLU A 172 -15.31 12.77 28.91
C GLU A 172 -15.87 14.18 28.68
N GLU A 173 -15.02 15.08 28.15
CA GLU A 173 -15.32 16.30 27.35
C GLU A 173 -14.22 17.36 27.59
N GLY A 174 -13.19 17.43 26.72
CA GLY A 174 -12.44 18.69 26.56
C GLY A 174 -10.93 18.69 26.25
N GLU A 175 -10.18 17.59 26.41
CA GLU A 175 -8.75 17.60 26.02
C GLU A 175 -8.58 17.32 24.52
N TYR A 176 -8.41 18.37 23.73
CA TYR A 176 -8.07 18.25 22.31
C TYR A 176 -6.59 17.85 22.15
N SER A 177 -6.31 16.60 21.79
CA SER A 177 -4.93 16.12 21.59
C SER A 177 -4.30 16.66 20.29
N LEU A 178 -2.97 16.63 20.19
CA LEU A 178 -2.26 17.11 19.00
C LEU A 178 -2.61 16.30 17.75
N ALA A 179 -2.79 14.99 17.90
CA ALA A 179 -3.26 14.13 16.82
C ALA A 179 -4.63 14.58 16.28
N PHE A 180 -5.55 15.01 17.17
CA PHE A 180 -6.85 15.55 16.76
C PHE A 180 -6.69 16.84 15.94
N GLY A 181 -5.85 17.78 16.40
CA GLY A 181 -5.58 19.03 15.69
C GLY A 181 -4.99 18.82 14.29
N ILE A 182 -4.01 17.93 14.15
CA ILE A 182 -3.44 17.58 12.84
C ILE A 182 -4.49 16.85 11.97
N GLY A 183 -5.35 16.03 12.59
CA GLY A 183 -6.42 15.32 11.90
C GLY A 183 -7.47 16.23 11.28
N GLU A 184 -7.88 17.28 12.00
CA GLU A 184 -8.78 18.32 11.48
C GLU A 184 -8.18 19.05 10.26
N ILE A 185 -6.90 19.42 10.35
CA ILE A 185 -6.19 20.10 9.26
C ILE A 185 -6.08 19.19 8.04
N THR A 186 -5.58 17.97 8.20
CA THR A 186 -5.37 17.01 7.10
C THR A 186 -6.71 16.60 6.45
N THR A 187 -7.77 16.38 7.24
CA THR A 187 -9.11 16.04 6.72
C THR A 187 -9.71 17.16 5.88
N LYS A 188 -9.61 18.42 6.34
CA LYS A 188 -10.13 19.57 5.59
C LYS A 188 -9.29 19.88 4.36
N ALA A 189 -7.96 19.75 4.47
CA ALA A 189 -7.05 19.84 3.33
C ALA A 189 -7.39 18.79 2.27
N LYS A 190 -7.60 17.54 2.65
CA LYS A 190 -8.00 16.47 1.72
C LYS A 190 -9.23 16.82 0.89
N ASN A 191 -10.20 17.52 1.49
CA ASN A 191 -11.49 17.83 0.85
C ASN A 191 -11.57 19.22 0.20
N SER A 192 -10.54 20.08 0.30
CA SER A 192 -10.58 21.46 -0.22
C SER A 192 -9.25 21.91 -0.83
N LYS A 193 -9.30 22.31 -2.11
CA LYS A 193 -8.15 22.86 -2.85
C LYS A 193 -7.66 24.19 -2.28
N ASP A 194 -8.57 25.07 -1.88
CA ASP A 194 -8.22 26.40 -1.36
C ASP A 194 -7.48 26.27 -0.01
N ILE A 195 -7.97 25.38 0.86
CA ILE A 195 -7.31 25.06 2.14
C ILE A 195 -5.92 24.47 1.89
N ARG A 196 -5.77 23.55 0.92
CA ARG A 196 -4.45 23.02 0.57
C ARG A 196 -3.50 24.09 0.07
N SER A 197 -3.95 24.96 -0.84
CA SER A 197 -3.13 26.06 -1.37
C SER A 197 -2.62 26.97 -0.24
N LEU A 198 -3.51 27.32 0.69
CA LEU A 198 -3.19 28.17 1.83
C LEU A 198 -2.23 27.48 2.82
N LEU A 199 -2.47 26.20 3.14
CA LEU A 199 -1.55 25.39 3.95
C LEU A 199 -0.19 25.25 3.28
N ARG A 200 -0.16 25.03 1.96
CA ARG A 200 1.06 24.90 1.18
C ARG A 200 1.94 26.14 1.31
N GLN A 201 1.37 27.33 1.09
CA GLN A 201 2.08 28.61 1.26
C GLN A 201 2.65 28.79 2.67
N HIS A 202 1.98 28.26 3.69
CA HIS A 202 2.43 28.37 5.07
C HIS A 202 3.44 27.29 5.48
N LEU A 203 3.28 26.05 5.02
CA LEU A 203 4.01 24.90 5.51
C LEU A 203 5.24 24.56 4.66
N GLU A 204 5.19 24.74 3.34
CA GLU A 204 6.32 24.41 2.45
C GLU A 204 7.61 25.16 2.81
N PRO A 205 7.60 26.48 3.12
CA PRO A 205 8.81 27.18 3.54
C PRO A 205 9.38 26.68 4.88
N ARG A 206 8.63 25.86 5.62
CA ARG A 206 8.93 25.41 6.97
C ARG A 206 9.13 23.89 7.07
N VAL A 207 9.24 23.18 5.95
CA VAL A 207 9.39 21.70 5.94
C VAL A 207 10.57 21.24 6.81
N ASN A 208 11.71 21.92 6.76
CA ASN A 208 12.84 21.64 7.64
C ASN A 208 12.48 21.76 9.13
N ASN A 209 11.77 22.83 9.52
CA ASN A 209 11.35 23.04 10.91
C ASN A 209 10.31 21.99 11.35
N ILE A 210 9.42 21.57 10.45
CA ILE A 210 8.43 20.52 10.69
C ILE A 210 9.16 19.19 10.94
N LEU A 211 10.10 18.85 10.06
CA LEU A 211 10.88 17.62 10.17
C LEU A 211 11.75 17.58 11.43
N GLU A 212 12.43 18.68 11.75
CA GLU A 212 13.21 18.82 12.99
C GLU A 212 12.33 18.63 14.23
N ALA A 213 11.15 19.26 14.26
CA ALA A 213 10.21 19.12 15.37
C ALA A 213 9.67 17.68 15.49
N ILE A 214 9.35 17.02 14.37
CA ILE A 214 8.93 15.61 14.36
C ILE A 214 10.05 14.71 14.91
N ASN A 215 11.30 14.95 14.53
CA ASN A 215 12.40 14.13 15.01
C ASN A 215 12.67 14.36 16.50
N THR A 216 12.88 15.62 16.90
CA THR A 216 13.39 15.98 18.24
C THR A 216 12.32 15.96 19.33
N GLU A 217 11.07 16.26 19.00
CA GLU A 217 10.00 16.35 20.01
C GLU A 217 9.04 15.15 20.00
N LEU A 218 9.03 14.37 18.92
CA LEU A 218 8.13 13.22 18.76
C LEU A 218 8.90 11.90 18.67
N ILE A 219 9.73 11.70 17.66
CA ILE A 219 10.34 10.39 17.38
C ILE A 219 11.41 10.01 18.41
N GLU A 220 12.39 10.88 18.68
CA GLU A 220 13.48 10.58 19.62
C GLU A 220 12.95 10.34 21.05
N PRO A 221 12.06 11.19 21.62
CA PRO A 221 11.44 10.91 22.92
C PRO A 221 10.58 9.64 22.91
N ALA A 222 9.87 9.36 21.81
CA ALA A 222 9.10 8.12 21.69
C ALA A 222 9.98 6.88 21.75
N GLN A 223 11.10 6.87 21.02
CA GLN A 223 12.04 5.76 21.04
C GLN A 223 12.59 5.50 22.44
N GLN A 224 12.98 6.56 23.17
CA GLN A 224 13.45 6.42 24.56
C GLN A 224 12.40 5.81 25.47
N GLN A 225 11.14 6.28 25.41
CA GLN A 225 10.06 5.71 26.23
C GLN A 225 9.69 4.29 25.81
N LEU A 226 9.71 3.98 24.52
CA LEU A 226 9.47 2.64 24.00
C LEU A 226 10.56 1.66 24.47
N GLN A 227 11.83 2.06 24.42
CA GLN A 227 12.94 1.27 24.95
C GLN A 227 12.80 1.02 26.46
N GLN A 228 12.37 2.03 27.24
CA GLN A 228 12.06 1.85 28.67
C GLN A 228 10.92 0.85 28.92
N GLN A 229 9.99 0.71 27.97
CA GLN A 229 8.94 -0.31 27.99
C GLN A 229 9.37 -1.66 27.40
N GLY A 230 10.66 -1.84 27.09
CA GLY A 230 11.21 -3.08 26.53
C GLY A 230 10.91 -3.30 25.06
N LYS A 231 10.52 -2.26 24.31
CA LYS A 231 10.34 -2.34 22.85
C LYS A 231 11.67 -2.19 22.13
N ALA A 232 11.77 -2.83 20.97
CA ALA A 232 12.96 -2.81 20.12
C ALA A 232 13.15 -1.48 19.35
N GLY A 233 12.10 -0.67 19.24
CA GLY A 233 12.14 0.60 18.52
C GLY A 233 10.80 0.96 17.85
N LEU A 234 10.80 2.09 17.15
CA LEU A 234 9.65 2.60 16.40
C LEU A 234 9.80 2.28 14.91
N VAL A 235 8.77 1.70 14.30
CA VAL A 235 8.68 1.46 12.86
C VAL A 235 7.41 2.12 12.31
N VAL A 236 7.54 2.90 11.25
CA VAL A 236 6.42 3.50 10.51
C VAL A 236 6.29 2.84 9.14
N ILE A 237 5.12 2.29 8.83
CA ILE A 237 4.79 1.70 7.53
C ILE A 237 3.72 2.56 6.87
N VAL A 238 4.09 3.18 5.75
CA VAL A 238 3.26 4.13 5.00
C VAL A 238 2.80 3.47 3.69
N ASP A 239 1.58 2.92 3.72
CA ASP A 239 0.97 2.20 2.59
C ASP A 239 0.14 3.14 1.69
N ASN A 240 -0.16 2.72 0.47
CA ASN A 240 -0.94 3.41 -0.55
C ASN A 240 -0.36 4.72 -1.11
N LEU A 241 0.89 5.09 -0.83
CA LEU A 241 1.57 6.17 -1.56
C LEU A 241 1.87 5.78 -3.01
N ASP A 242 1.84 4.49 -3.35
CA ASP A 242 1.88 4.00 -4.74
C ASP A 242 0.68 4.43 -5.59
N ARG A 243 -0.36 5.00 -4.97
CA ARG A 243 -1.56 5.50 -5.65
C ARG A 243 -1.50 7.00 -5.96
N ILE A 244 -0.38 7.68 -5.68
CA ILE A 244 -0.16 9.08 -6.07
C ILE A 244 -0.36 9.22 -7.58
N HIS A 245 -1.13 10.24 -7.97
CA HIS A 245 -1.40 10.49 -9.38
C HIS A 245 -0.14 10.97 -10.10
N ASN A 246 0.18 10.28 -11.20
CA ASN A 246 1.20 10.72 -12.14
C ASN A 246 0.67 11.91 -12.96
N LYS A 247 0.77 13.10 -12.39
CA LYS A 247 0.42 14.38 -13.02
C LYS A 247 1.62 15.33 -12.95
N PRO A 248 1.76 16.26 -13.91
CA PRO A 248 2.75 17.34 -13.79
C PRO A 248 2.50 18.17 -12.53
N LYS A 249 3.56 18.58 -11.84
CA LYS A 249 3.44 19.33 -10.58
C LYS A 249 4.34 20.56 -10.50
N SER A 250 5.60 20.45 -10.87
CA SER A 250 6.56 21.57 -10.89
C SER A 250 7.59 21.36 -11.98
N GLY A 251 7.94 22.39 -12.75
CA GLY A 251 9.08 22.35 -13.67
C GLY A 251 9.16 21.13 -14.61
N GLN A 252 8.03 20.75 -15.24
CA GLN A 252 7.88 19.55 -16.09
C GLN A 252 8.00 18.18 -15.37
N ARG A 253 8.37 18.14 -14.08
CA ARG A 253 8.39 16.91 -13.29
C ARG A 253 6.98 16.42 -12.95
N ASN A 254 6.82 15.11 -13.04
CA ASN A 254 5.63 14.46 -12.52
C ASN A 254 5.65 14.38 -10.99
N GLN A 255 4.48 14.37 -10.37
CA GLN A 255 4.31 14.39 -8.92
C GLN A 255 5.06 13.27 -8.17
N PRO A 256 5.10 11.99 -8.63
CA PRO A 256 5.92 10.96 -7.99
C PRO A 256 7.41 11.30 -7.96
N GLU A 257 7.97 11.77 -9.08
CA GLU A 257 9.39 12.17 -9.16
C GLU A 257 9.68 13.36 -8.26
N TYR A 258 8.82 14.38 -8.31
CA TYR A 258 8.95 15.54 -7.43
C TYR A 258 9.02 15.14 -5.95
N LEU A 259 8.14 14.24 -5.50
CA LEU A 259 8.07 13.86 -4.08
C LEU A 259 9.22 12.95 -3.65
N PHE A 260 9.54 11.92 -4.44
CA PHE A 260 10.50 10.90 -4.02
C PHE A 260 11.93 11.15 -4.52
N VAL A 261 12.11 11.83 -5.66
CA VAL A 261 13.43 12.13 -6.19
C VAL A 261 13.87 13.51 -5.70
N ASP A 262 13.15 14.55 -6.11
CA ASP A 262 13.56 15.94 -5.84
C ASP A 262 13.45 16.25 -4.34
N GLN A 263 12.36 15.84 -3.70
CA GLN A 263 12.09 16.10 -2.29
C GLN A 263 12.35 14.89 -1.36
N GLY A 264 12.92 13.80 -1.89
CA GLY A 264 13.08 12.55 -1.12
C GLY A 264 13.99 12.69 0.12
N GLU A 265 14.81 13.74 0.21
CA GLU A 265 15.63 14.01 1.40
C GLU A 265 14.80 14.17 2.67
N TYR A 266 13.64 14.82 2.59
CA TYR A 266 12.78 15.01 3.75
C TYR A 266 12.16 13.70 4.22
N LEU A 267 11.87 12.79 3.27
CA LEU A 267 11.29 11.48 3.57
C LEU A 267 12.31 10.52 4.18
N ASN A 268 13.60 10.66 3.83
CA ASN A 268 14.70 9.84 4.33
C ASN A 268 15.29 10.33 5.68
N GLN A 269 14.87 11.48 6.19
CA GLN A 269 15.48 12.09 7.39
C GLN A 269 14.72 11.82 8.71
N LEU A 270 13.65 11.04 8.68
CA LEU A 270 12.95 10.64 9.91
C LEU A 270 13.83 9.73 10.76
N LYS A 271 13.93 10.02 12.07
CA LYS A 271 14.82 9.32 13.02
C LYS A 271 14.26 7.97 13.52
N CYS A 272 13.49 7.27 12.69
CA CYS A 272 12.97 5.93 12.98
C CYS A 272 13.00 5.05 11.73
N HIS A 273 12.70 3.75 11.87
CA HIS A 273 12.56 2.90 10.69
C HIS A 273 11.29 3.26 9.92
N VAL A 274 11.41 3.45 8.62
CA VAL A 274 10.29 3.76 7.74
C VAL A 274 10.26 2.84 6.52
N VAL A 275 9.07 2.38 6.17
CA VAL A 275 8.79 1.68 4.91
C VAL A 275 7.75 2.48 4.13
N TYR A 276 8.14 3.00 2.96
CA TYR A 276 7.23 3.69 2.06
C TYR A 276 6.83 2.79 0.91
N THR A 277 5.52 2.74 0.62
CA THR A 277 5.10 2.34 -0.72
C THR A 277 5.43 3.44 -1.73
N ILE A 278 5.89 3.08 -2.93
CA ILE A 278 6.17 4.06 -3.98
C ILE A 278 5.47 3.69 -5.29
N PRO A 279 5.04 4.67 -6.11
CA PRO A 279 4.46 4.41 -7.41
C PRO A 279 5.39 3.59 -8.30
N LEU A 280 4.86 2.52 -8.91
CA LEU A 280 5.63 1.59 -9.75
C LEU A 280 6.42 2.29 -10.86
N ILE A 281 5.88 3.39 -11.38
CA ILE A 281 6.52 4.26 -12.37
C ILE A 281 7.95 4.67 -12.00
N LEU A 282 8.26 4.86 -10.71
CA LEU A 282 9.60 5.25 -10.25
C LEU A 282 10.63 4.11 -10.36
N ALA A 283 10.18 2.86 -10.45
CA ALA A 283 11.07 1.73 -10.72
C ALA A 283 11.57 1.74 -12.18
N PHE A 284 10.87 2.47 -13.06
CA PHE A 284 11.12 2.54 -14.50
C PHE A 284 11.51 3.95 -14.97
N SER A 285 11.70 4.89 -14.05
CA SER A 285 12.11 6.25 -14.41
C SER A 285 13.62 6.31 -14.63
N ASN A 286 14.05 7.26 -15.46
CA ASN A 286 15.47 7.53 -15.69
C ASN A 286 16.17 8.05 -14.42
N ASP A 287 15.41 8.48 -13.41
CA ASP A 287 15.89 8.92 -12.11
C ASP A 287 16.09 7.79 -11.10
N GLN A 288 16.06 6.53 -11.50
CA GLN A 288 16.29 5.40 -10.61
C GLN A 288 17.58 5.56 -9.78
N GLU A 289 18.66 6.04 -10.41
CA GLU A 289 19.94 6.27 -9.73
C GLU A 289 19.84 7.41 -8.70
N ASN A 290 19.13 8.50 -9.04
CA ASN A 290 18.90 9.61 -8.11
C ASN A 290 18.04 9.16 -6.92
N LEU A 291 17.00 8.37 -7.17
CA LEU A 291 16.16 7.76 -6.14
C LEU A 291 17.00 6.90 -5.20
N ARG A 292 17.84 6.02 -5.75
CA ARG A 292 18.74 5.16 -4.97
C ARG A 292 19.70 5.97 -4.10
N ASN A 293 20.36 6.97 -4.68
CA ASN A 293 21.30 7.81 -3.95
C ASN A 293 20.60 8.62 -2.84
N ARG A 294 19.35 9.02 -3.07
CA ARG A 294 18.57 9.78 -2.09
C ARG A 294 18.17 8.96 -0.87
N PHE A 295 17.81 7.69 -1.06
CA PHE A 295 17.35 6.79 0.00
C PHE A 295 18.43 5.82 0.52
N GLY A 296 19.60 5.77 -0.12
CA GLY A 296 20.72 4.91 0.28
C GLY A 296 20.46 3.41 0.12
N SER A 297 19.36 3.03 -0.55
CA SER A 297 18.96 1.63 -0.76
C SER A 297 18.20 1.46 -2.07
N GLU A 298 18.26 0.25 -2.61
CA GLU A 298 17.41 -0.15 -3.74
C GLU A 298 15.95 -0.29 -3.27
N TYR A 299 15.00 -0.02 -4.17
CA TYR A 299 13.60 -0.35 -3.90
C TYR A 299 13.39 -1.87 -3.95
N LEU A 300 12.42 -2.35 -3.17
CA LEU A 300 11.99 -3.74 -3.21
C LEU A 300 10.70 -3.86 -4.01
N LEU A 301 10.73 -4.57 -5.13
CA LEU A 301 9.60 -4.73 -6.02
C LEU A 301 8.88 -6.06 -5.74
N LEU A 302 7.56 -6.02 -5.59
CA LEU A 302 6.69 -7.21 -5.46
C LEU A 302 6.17 -7.67 -6.83
N PRO A 303 6.76 -8.72 -7.43
CA PRO A 303 6.36 -9.19 -8.77
C PRO A 303 5.04 -9.97 -8.71
N MET A 304 4.49 -10.28 -9.89
CA MET A 304 3.31 -11.13 -9.98
C MET A 304 3.63 -12.54 -9.53
N VAL A 305 2.59 -13.27 -9.12
CA VAL A 305 2.72 -14.73 -8.93
C VAL A 305 3.01 -15.34 -10.29
N GLN A 306 4.14 -16.05 -10.42
CA GLN A 306 4.50 -16.63 -11.70
C GLN A 306 3.47 -17.70 -12.13
N VAL A 307 2.76 -17.47 -13.24
CA VAL A 307 1.81 -18.45 -13.81
C VAL A 307 2.30 -19.07 -15.11
N LYS A 308 3.36 -18.48 -15.69
CA LYS A 308 4.05 -18.97 -16.88
C LYS A 308 5.54 -18.84 -16.71
N GLU A 309 6.29 -19.73 -17.34
CA GLU A 309 7.72 -19.60 -17.54
C GLU A 309 8.03 -18.60 -18.67
N PRO A 310 9.27 -18.10 -18.79
CA PRO A 310 9.66 -17.17 -19.86
C PRO A 310 9.40 -17.72 -21.28
N ASP A 311 9.44 -19.05 -21.46
CA ASP A 311 9.13 -19.73 -22.72
C ASP A 311 7.61 -19.82 -23.03
N GLY A 312 6.76 -19.34 -22.11
CA GLY A 312 5.31 -19.35 -22.21
C GLY A 312 4.62 -20.60 -21.67
N SER A 313 5.37 -21.63 -21.25
CA SER A 313 4.81 -22.82 -20.62
C SER A 313 4.17 -22.50 -19.25
N PRO A 314 3.14 -23.23 -18.79
CA PRO A 314 2.54 -23.00 -17.48
C PRO A 314 3.52 -23.23 -16.32
N SER A 315 3.49 -22.36 -15.31
CA SER A 315 4.25 -22.57 -14.07
C SER A 315 3.38 -23.31 -13.04
N ASP A 316 3.58 -24.62 -12.93
CA ASP A 316 2.77 -25.49 -12.07
C ASP A 316 2.80 -25.06 -10.60
N ALA A 317 3.96 -24.61 -10.10
CA ALA A 317 4.14 -24.20 -8.72
C ALA A 317 3.28 -22.97 -8.38
N GLY A 318 3.28 -21.94 -9.23
CA GLY A 318 2.48 -20.75 -9.01
C GLY A 318 0.99 -21.00 -9.20
N ILE A 319 0.60 -21.79 -10.21
CA ILE A 319 -0.80 -22.22 -10.40
C ILE A 319 -1.29 -22.98 -9.16
N ALA A 320 -0.49 -23.92 -8.62
CA ALA A 320 -0.85 -24.65 -7.42
C ALA A 320 -1.11 -23.73 -6.22
N LEU A 321 -0.29 -22.71 -6.00
CA LEU A 321 -0.52 -21.75 -4.90
C LEU A 321 -1.74 -20.86 -5.15
N LEU A 322 -2.03 -20.48 -6.40
CA LEU A 322 -3.26 -19.75 -6.72
C LEU A 322 -4.52 -20.61 -6.53
N ARG A 323 -4.46 -21.91 -6.85
CA ARG A 323 -5.52 -22.87 -6.49
C ARG A 323 -5.75 -22.87 -5.00
N GLN A 324 -4.67 -22.99 -4.21
CA GLN A 324 -4.74 -22.94 -2.75
C GLN A 324 -5.36 -21.64 -2.24
N MET A 325 -5.05 -20.50 -2.86
CA MET A 325 -5.62 -19.21 -2.47
C MET A 325 -7.14 -19.16 -2.63
N ILE A 326 -7.66 -19.74 -3.72
CA ILE A 326 -9.11 -19.83 -3.96
C ILE A 326 -9.75 -20.83 -2.99
N LEU A 327 -9.12 -22.00 -2.82
CA LEU A 327 -9.67 -23.06 -1.98
C LEU A 327 -9.60 -22.72 -0.48
N ALA A 328 -8.61 -21.97 -0.02
CA ALA A 328 -8.55 -21.44 1.34
C ALA A 328 -9.75 -20.54 1.67
N ARG A 329 -10.31 -19.87 0.66
CA ARG A 329 -11.52 -19.04 0.82
C ARG A 329 -12.80 -19.86 0.80
N ALA A 330 -12.85 -20.92 0.00
CA ALA A 330 -14.01 -21.83 -0.08
C ALA A 330 -14.07 -22.81 1.11
N PHE A 331 -12.91 -23.27 1.57
CA PHE A 331 -12.70 -24.30 2.60
C PHE A 331 -11.59 -23.88 3.59
N PRO A 332 -11.82 -22.80 4.36
CA PRO A 332 -10.82 -22.27 5.29
C PRO A 332 -10.43 -23.24 6.38
N ASP A 333 -11.39 -24.04 6.86
CA ASP A 333 -11.21 -24.99 7.97
C ASP A 333 -10.61 -26.34 7.51
N VAL A 334 -10.18 -26.44 6.25
CA VAL A 334 -9.59 -27.66 5.66
C VAL A 334 -8.10 -27.47 5.47
N GLU A 335 -7.33 -28.51 5.82
CA GLU A 335 -5.88 -28.54 5.66
C GLU A 335 -5.42 -28.44 4.20
N LEU A 336 -4.23 -27.89 3.99
CA LEU A 336 -3.70 -27.53 2.68
C LEU A 336 -3.65 -28.73 1.71
N GLU A 337 -3.26 -29.89 2.21
CA GLU A 337 -3.11 -31.13 1.44
C GLU A 337 -4.46 -31.66 0.94
N GLN A 338 -5.53 -31.43 1.71
CA GLN A 338 -6.87 -31.94 1.40
C GLN A 338 -7.67 -31.01 0.48
N ARG A 339 -7.37 -29.71 0.48
CA ARG A 339 -8.10 -28.70 -0.31
C ARG A 339 -8.19 -29.03 -1.80
N LEU A 340 -7.11 -29.52 -2.41
CA LEU A 340 -7.07 -29.81 -3.85
C LEU A 340 -8.08 -30.89 -4.28
N SER A 341 -8.40 -31.84 -3.40
CA SER A 341 -9.43 -32.85 -3.66
C SER A 341 -10.85 -32.27 -3.73
N LEU A 342 -11.04 -31.03 -3.24
CA LEU A 342 -12.33 -30.34 -3.19
C LEU A 342 -12.55 -29.38 -4.36
N ILE A 343 -11.65 -29.34 -5.36
CA ILE A 343 -11.82 -28.45 -6.52
C ILE A 343 -13.16 -28.67 -7.20
N THR A 344 -13.60 -29.92 -7.35
CA THR A 344 -14.87 -30.29 -8.01
C THR A 344 -16.13 -29.85 -7.25
N LYS A 345 -15.98 -29.33 -6.02
CA LYS A 345 -17.06 -28.69 -5.26
C LYS A 345 -17.23 -27.21 -5.60
N VAL A 346 -16.24 -26.60 -6.26
CA VAL A 346 -16.25 -25.17 -6.63
C VAL A 346 -16.24 -25.00 -8.15
N PHE A 347 -15.57 -25.87 -8.89
CA PHE A 347 -15.45 -25.84 -10.35
C PHE A 347 -15.86 -27.19 -10.93
N ASP A 348 -16.32 -27.23 -12.17
CA ASP A 348 -16.70 -28.50 -12.84
C ASP A 348 -15.49 -29.45 -13.02
N SER A 349 -14.29 -28.89 -13.12
CA SER A 349 -13.04 -29.60 -13.33
C SER A 349 -11.83 -28.80 -12.81
N PRO A 350 -10.71 -29.47 -12.50
CA PRO A 350 -9.44 -28.79 -12.20
C PRO A 350 -8.99 -27.83 -13.31
N GLN A 351 -9.19 -28.21 -14.56
CA GLN A 351 -8.78 -27.43 -15.73
C GLN A 351 -9.53 -26.09 -15.84
N THR A 352 -10.76 -26.01 -15.31
CA THR A 352 -11.51 -24.75 -15.26
C THR A 352 -10.93 -23.77 -14.25
N LEU A 353 -10.49 -24.26 -13.09
CA LEU A 353 -9.76 -23.44 -12.11
C LEU A 353 -8.41 -23.00 -12.68
N ASP A 354 -7.69 -23.89 -13.36
CA ASP A 354 -6.39 -23.58 -13.97
C ASP A 354 -6.49 -22.48 -15.02
N ARG A 355 -7.54 -22.54 -15.85
CA ARG A 355 -7.82 -21.48 -16.82
C ARG A 355 -7.97 -20.12 -16.13
N LEU A 356 -8.67 -20.07 -14.99
CA LEU A 356 -8.85 -18.85 -14.22
C LEU A 356 -7.52 -18.36 -13.60
N CYS A 357 -6.70 -19.27 -13.07
CA CYS A 357 -5.38 -18.93 -12.54
C CYS A 357 -4.45 -18.39 -13.64
N LEU A 358 -4.35 -19.08 -14.77
CA LEU A 358 -3.53 -18.70 -15.92
C LEU A 358 -3.95 -17.34 -16.48
N VAL A 359 -5.24 -17.14 -16.72
CA VAL A 359 -5.73 -15.89 -17.35
C VAL A 359 -5.56 -14.68 -16.44
N SER A 360 -5.48 -14.88 -15.12
CA SER A 360 -5.25 -13.79 -14.17
C SER A 360 -3.85 -13.17 -14.26
N GLY A 361 -2.89 -13.85 -14.91
CA GLY A 361 -1.48 -13.43 -14.92
C GLY A 361 -0.82 -13.45 -13.54
N GLY A 362 -1.40 -14.20 -12.59
CA GLY A 362 -0.95 -14.18 -11.19
C GLY A 362 -1.21 -12.86 -10.44
N HIS A 363 -1.98 -11.95 -11.04
CA HIS A 363 -2.43 -10.73 -10.38
C HIS A 363 -3.59 -11.07 -9.43
N VAL A 364 -3.30 -11.11 -8.13
CA VAL A 364 -4.21 -11.57 -7.07
C VAL A 364 -5.58 -10.89 -7.12
N ARG A 365 -5.62 -9.56 -7.25
CA ARG A 365 -6.91 -8.84 -7.37
C ARG A 365 -7.68 -9.19 -8.63
N ASN A 366 -7.00 -9.40 -9.77
CA ASN A 366 -7.69 -9.77 -11.02
C ASN A 366 -8.30 -11.17 -10.91
N LEU A 367 -7.58 -12.11 -10.30
CA LEU A 367 -8.09 -13.44 -10.02
C LEU A 367 -9.37 -13.38 -9.16
N LEU A 368 -9.38 -12.57 -8.10
CA LEU A 368 -10.56 -12.39 -7.25
C LEU A 368 -11.71 -11.67 -7.97
N VAL A 369 -11.42 -10.68 -8.82
CA VAL A 369 -12.44 -10.03 -9.67
C VAL A 369 -13.10 -11.05 -10.59
N LEU A 370 -12.31 -11.84 -11.33
CA LEU A 370 -12.84 -12.85 -12.25
C LEU A 370 -13.65 -13.92 -11.50
N LEU A 371 -13.13 -14.43 -10.37
CA LEU A 371 -13.84 -15.40 -9.54
C LEU A 371 -15.16 -14.84 -9.01
N ARG A 372 -15.15 -13.62 -8.45
CA ARG A 372 -16.37 -13.00 -7.90
C ARG A 372 -17.42 -12.75 -8.98
N ASN A 373 -16.99 -12.39 -10.19
CA ASN A 373 -17.88 -12.24 -11.35
C ASN A 373 -18.50 -13.57 -11.79
N CYS A 374 -17.79 -14.69 -11.66
CA CYS A 374 -18.37 -16.02 -11.88
C CYS A 374 -19.40 -16.34 -10.78
N LEU A 375 -19.04 -16.15 -9.51
CA LEU A 375 -19.93 -16.41 -8.37
C LEU A 375 -21.20 -15.55 -8.38
N SER A 376 -21.16 -14.32 -8.90
CA SER A 376 -22.37 -13.50 -9.02
C SER A 376 -23.34 -13.94 -10.11
N LYS A 377 -22.91 -14.82 -11.03
CA LYS A 377 -23.66 -15.17 -12.25
C LYS A 377 -24.24 -16.58 -12.23
N ASP A 378 -23.75 -17.47 -11.37
CA ASP A 378 -24.15 -18.87 -11.37
C ASP A 378 -23.86 -19.55 -10.03
N GLU A 379 -24.43 -20.74 -9.83
CA GLU A 379 -24.18 -21.58 -8.66
C GLU A 379 -22.91 -22.44 -8.81
N LEU A 380 -22.48 -23.06 -7.71
CA LEU A 380 -21.37 -24.01 -7.72
C LEU A 380 -21.86 -25.41 -8.13
N PRO A 381 -21.06 -26.20 -8.85
CA PRO A 381 -19.71 -25.88 -9.35
C PRO A 381 -19.74 -24.98 -10.60
N LEU A 382 -18.79 -24.04 -10.68
CA LEU A 382 -18.63 -23.12 -11.80
C LEU A 382 -18.21 -23.87 -13.07
N SER A 383 -18.99 -23.69 -14.14
CA SER A 383 -18.72 -24.35 -15.42
C SER A 383 -17.63 -23.65 -16.25
N ARG A 384 -16.95 -24.41 -17.11
CA ARG A 384 -15.97 -23.85 -18.08
C ARG A 384 -16.59 -22.77 -18.96
N ASN A 385 -17.81 -22.98 -19.43
CA ASN A 385 -18.53 -22.02 -20.28
C ASN A 385 -18.79 -20.69 -19.56
N LEU A 386 -19.12 -20.73 -18.26
CA LEU A 386 -19.27 -19.50 -17.47
C LEU A 386 -17.93 -18.75 -17.35
N VAL A 387 -16.86 -19.47 -17.04
CA VAL A 387 -15.52 -18.88 -16.90
C VAL A 387 -15.07 -18.21 -18.20
N GLU A 388 -15.22 -18.88 -19.35
CA GLU A 388 -14.85 -18.28 -20.65
C GLU A 388 -15.73 -17.06 -21.00
N ARG A 389 -17.02 -17.06 -20.64
CA ARG A 389 -17.88 -15.87 -20.81
C ARG A 389 -17.38 -14.69 -19.97
N VAL A 390 -17.00 -14.91 -18.71
CA VAL A 390 -16.44 -13.87 -17.83
C VAL A 390 -15.10 -13.36 -18.35
N ILE A 391 -14.22 -14.26 -18.80
CA ILE A 391 -12.93 -13.90 -19.41
C ILE A 391 -13.16 -13.05 -20.67
N SER A 392 -14.04 -13.48 -21.57
CA SER A 392 -14.32 -12.74 -22.80
C SER A 392 -14.91 -11.36 -22.52
N GLN A 393 -15.77 -11.23 -21.51
CA GLN A 393 -16.29 -9.92 -21.11
C GLN A 393 -15.15 -9.02 -20.64
N ARG A 394 -14.26 -9.51 -19.76
CA ARG A 394 -13.12 -8.75 -19.25
C ARG A 394 -12.15 -8.35 -20.35
N ARG A 395 -11.88 -9.24 -21.31
CA ARG A 395 -11.08 -8.95 -22.50
C ARG A 395 -11.68 -7.80 -23.30
N ASN A 396 -12.97 -7.86 -23.60
CA ASN A 396 -13.66 -6.80 -24.36
C ASN A 396 -13.62 -5.45 -23.64
N GLU A 397 -13.71 -5.43 -22.30
CA GLU A 397 -13.58 -4.21 -21.50
C GLU A 397 -12.17 -3.62 -21.58
N LEU A 398 -11.12 -4.45 -21.46
CA LEU A 398 -9.74 -3.99 -21.53
C LEU A 398 -9.35 -3.55 -22.94
N SER A 399 -9.69 -4.33 -23.97
CA SER A 399 -9.35 -4.04 -25.36
C SER A 399 -9.87 -2.68 -25.84
N ARG A 400 -11.03 -2.22 -25.34
CA ARG A 400 -11.60 -0.90 -25.69
C ARG A 400 -10.76 0.28 -25.22
N ALA A 401 -9.98 0.10 -24.16
CA ALA A 401 -9.15 1.15 -23.58
C ALA A 401 -7.75 1.24 -24.21
N ILE A 402 -7.39 0.27 -25.07
CA ILE A 402 -6.06 0.17 -25.66
C ILE A 402 -6.06 0.86 -27.03
N THR A 403 -5.17 1.81 -27.19
CA THR A 403 -4.94 2.55 -28.44
C THR A 403 -4.15 1.72 -29.46
N PRO A 404 -4.20 2.07 -30.76
CA PRO A 404 -3.44 1.36 -31.79
C PRO A 404 -1.92 1.31 -31.54
N ASP A 405 -1.35 2.36 -30.94
CA ASP A 405 0.09 2.39 -30.64
C ASP A 405 0.44 1.53 -29.42
N GLU A 406 -0.40 1.52 -28.39
CA GLU A 406 -0.25 0.59 -27.26
C GLU A 406 -0.34 -0.87 -27.72
N TRP A 407 -1.20 -1.21 -28.68
CA TRP A 407 -1.24 -2.55 -29.27
C TRP A 407 0.06 -2.95 -29.99
N LYS A 408 0.79 -2.00 -30.59
CA LYS A 408 2.13 -2.27 -31.16
C LYS A 408 3.12 -2.58 -30.05
N LEU A 409 3.10 -1.82 -28.97
CA LEU A 409 3.96 -2.06 -27.81
C LEU A 409 3.65 -3.40 -27.12
N LEU A 410 2.38 -3.75 -26.99
CA LEU A 410 1.98 -5.05 -26.42
C LEU A 410 2.49 -6.23 -27.25
N ARG A 411 2.50 -6.13 -28.59
CA ARG A 411 3.13 -7.14 -29.46
C ARG A 411 4.64 -7.23 -29.21
N HIS A 412 5.32 -6.08 -29.10
CA HIS A 412 6.74 -6.04 -28.77
C HIS A 412 7.03 -6.72 -27.43
N VAL A 413 6.24 -6.44 -26.38
CA VAL A 413 6.39 -7.09 -25.07
C VAL A 413 6.11 -8.60 -25.16
N ALA A 414 5.07 -9.02 -25.89
CA ALA A 414 4.73 -10.42 -26.04
C ALA A 414 5.86 -11.23 -26.73
N GLU A 415 6.54 -10.62 -27.71
CA GLU A 415 7.63 -11.23 -28.46
C GLU A 415 8.96 -11.21 -27.70
N HIS A 416 9.34 -10.06 -27.13
CA HIS A 416 10.67 -9.86 -26.55
C HIS A 416 10.74 -10.01 -25.04
N LYS A 417 9.60 -10.15 -24.35
CA LYS A 417 9.49 -10.27 -22.90
C LYS A 417 10.18 -9.16 -22.11
N THR A 418 10.34 -8.00 -22.72
CA THR A 418 11.03 -6.84 -22.15
C THR A 418 10.23 -5.57 -22.32
N VAL A 419 10.49 -4.61 -21.44
CA VAL A 419 9.91 -3.28 -21.40
C VAL A 419 11.05 -2.28 -21.48
N ARG A 420 10.98 -1.31 -22.40
CA ARG A 420 12.07 -0.34 -22.67
C ARG A 420 11.53 1.03 -23.03
N GLY A 421 11.80 2.04 -22.21
CA GLY A 421 11.33 3.41 -22.46
C GLY A 421 10.36 3.87 -21.38
N GLU A 422 10.38 5.18 -21.10
CA GLU A 422 9.80 5.76 -19.89
C GLU A 422 8.27 5.93 -20.04
N GLU A 423 7.80 6.84 -20.89
CA GLU A 423 6.38 7.23 -20.89
C GLU A 423 5.42 6.13 -21.38
N GLU A 424 5.74 5.47 -22.49
CA GLU A 424 4.81 4.57 -23.18
C GLU A 424 4.58 3.27 -22.39
N TYR A 425 5.62 2.75 -21.74
CA TYR A 425 5.55 1.51 -20.98
C TYR A 425 5.03 1.71 -19.55
N GLN A 426 5.22 2.90 -18.97
CA GLN A 426 4.56 3.28 -17.73
C GLN A 426 3.04 3.18 -17.87
N ILE A 427 2.49 3.57 -19.02
CA ILE A 427 1.06 3.44 -19.30
C ILE A 427 0.63 1.97 -19.29
N LEU A 428 1.39 1.09 -19.95
CA LEU A 428 1.08 -0.35 -20.01
C LEU A 428 1.09 -1.02 -18.63
N LEU A 429 2.09 -0.72 -17.80
CA LEU A 429 2.23 -1.28 -16.46
C LEU A 429 1.14 -0.75 -15.51
N LYS A 430 0.85 0.55 -15.56
CA LYS A 430 -0.19 1.20 -14.76
C LYS A 430 -1.58 0.70 -15.10
N SER A 431 -1.85 0.48 -16.38
CA SER A 431 -3.15 -0.01 -16.89
C SER A 431 -3.34 -1.52 -16.74
N LEU A 432 -2.37 -2.23 -16.12
CA LEU A 432 -2.38 -3.68 -15.96
C LEU A 432 -2.46 -4.42 -17.30
N PHE A 433 -1.90 -3.86 -18.37
CA PHE A 433 -1.79 -4.50 -19.68
C PHE A 433 -0.53 -5.35 -19.79
N VAL A 434 0.49 -5.03 -18.98
CA VAL A 434 1.74 -5.79 -18.85
C VAL A 434 1.98 -6.08 -17.38
N PHE A 435 2.54 -7.26 -17.10
CA PHE A 435 2.94 -7.71 -15.77
C PHE A 435 4.42 -8.04 -15.75
N GLU A 436 5.04 -7.72 -14.62
CA GLU A 436 6.39 -8.14 -14.29
C GLU A 436 6.39 -9.45 -13.48
N TYR A 437 7.27 -10.36 -13.87
CA TYR A 437 7.54 -11.62 -13.19
C TYR A 437 9.04 -11.71 -12.91
N CYS A 438 9.41 -12.38 -11.82
CA CYS A 438 10.80 -12.62 -11.46
C CYS A 438 10.98 -14.05 -10.98
N ASN A 439 12.12 -14.64 -11.31
CA ASN A 439 12.59 -15.92 -10.81
C ASN A 439 14.09 -15.82 -10.45
N GLY A 440 14.71 -16.93 -10.06
CA GLY A 440 16.14 -16.96 -9.69
C GLY A 440 17.12 -16.61 -10.83
N GLN A 441 16.66 -16.48 -12.08
CA GLN A 441 17.46 -16.14 -13.25
C GLN A 441 17.31 -14.69 -13.71
N GLY A 442 16.30 -13.97 -13.21
CA GLY A 442 16.04 -12.57 -13.55
C GLY A 442 14.55 -12.24 -13.59
N CYS A 443 14.25 -11.02 -14.04
CA CYS A 443 12.88 -10.54 -14.24
C CYS A 443 12.57 -10.39 -15.72
N TRP A 444 11.32 -10.65 -16.09
CA TRP A 444 10.79 -10.48 -17.43
C TRP A 444 9.37 -9.95 -17.39
N TYR A 445 8.90 -9.48 -18.54
CA TYR A 445 7.59 -8.88 -18.69
C TYR A 445 6.75 -9.70 -19.65
N ASP A 446 5.45 -9.81 -19.36
CA ASP A 446 4.52 -10.39 -20.32
C ASP A 446 3.21 -9.63 -20.31
N ILE A 447 2.48 -9.71 -21.41
CA ILE A 447 1.16 -9.11 -21.52
C ILE A 447 0.20 -9.77 -20.53
N ASN A 448 -0.81 -9.01 -20.11
CA ASN A 448 -1.91 -9.53 -19.33
C ASN A 448 -2.58 -10.68 -20.12
N PRO A 449 -2.61 -11.92 -19.60
CA PRO A 449 -3.08 -13.07 -20.36
C PRO A 449 -4.55 -12.99 -20.80
N VAL A 450 -5.36 -12.12 -20.18
CA VAL A 450 -6.72 -11.82 -20.68
C VAL A 450 -6.70 -11.28 -22.11
N LEU A 451 -5.65 -10.54 -22.49
CA LEU A 451 -5.48 -9.91 -23.80
C LEU A 451 -4.84 -10.84 -24.84
N ALA A 452 -4.31 -12.00 -24.44
CA ALA A 452 -3.59 -12.91 -25.36
C ALA A 452 -4.48 -13.38 -26.54
N ASP A 453 -5.77 -13.59 -26.28
CA ASP A 453 -6.74 -14.02 -27.27
C ASP A 453 -7.45 -12.82 -27.95
N ALA A 454 -6.93 -11.59 -27.83
CA ALA A 454 -7.48 -10.42 -28.51
C ALA A 454 -7.17 -10.45 -30.01
N LYS A 455 -8.10 -9.98 -30.85
CA LYS A 455 -7.93 -10.02 -32.32
C LYS A 455 -6.81 -9.08 -32.76
N GLU A 456 -6.74 -7.92 -32.12
CA GLU A 456 -5.80 -6.84 -32.36
C GLU A 456 -4.35 -7.25 -32.12
N LEU A 457 -4.11 -8.19 -31.20
CA LEU A 457 -2.78 -8.74 -30.91
C LEU A 457 -2.33 -9.73 -31.98
N ASN A 458 -3.27 -10.50 -32.55
CA ASN A 458 -3.01 -11.60 -33.47
C ASN A 458 -2.95 -11.17 -34.95
N GLY A 459 -3.04 -9.86 -35.24
CA GLY A 459 -2.77 -9.29 -36.57
C GLY A 459 -3.61 -9.93 -37.68
N ASN A 460 -4.94 -9.75 -37.65
CA ASN A 460 -5.81 -9.98 -38.80
C ASN A 460 -6.54 -8.69 -39.18
#